data_AF-A0A9W8G5F0-F1
#
_entry.id   AF-A0A9W8G5F0-F1
#
_cell.length_a   1.000
_cell.length_b   1.000
_cell.length_c   1.000
_cell.angle_alpha   90.00
_cell.angle_beta   90.00
_cell.angle_gamma   90.00
#
_symmetry.space_group_name_H-M   'P 1'
#
loop_
_entity.id
_entity.type
_entity.pdbx_description
1 polymer ?
#
loop_
_entity_poly.entity_id
_entity_poly.type
_entity_poly.pdbx_seq_one_letter_code
_entity_poly.pdbx_strand_id
1 'polypeptide(L)'
;MRVLSKTAPVARAYVRYATTESAAQKASQAVSSATGAVKSQGLTKTLCNLYKTLTGPLPASIKTPLNKTVGFLEPLVYYSEVAYHLGKQVVIRQNFTLPKKADFAAAETQLFKVLEFVKIRNIKSLKEIPVAQWKRGAIKTFELSALFVVGEIIGRGNLIGYKD
;
A
#
# COMPACT_ATOMS: atom_id res chain seq x y z
N MET A 1 68.94 -6.31 -49.21
CA MET A 1 68.21 -5.25 -49.94
C MET A 1 66.86 -5.05 -49.26
N ARG A 2 66.56 -3.83 -48.78
CA ARG A 2 65.24 -3.42 -48.24
C ARG A 2 64.33 -2.98 -49.39
N VAL A 3 63.02 -3.28 -49.34
CA VAL A 3 61.86 -2.38 -49.66
C VAL A 3 60.58 -3.04 -49.06
N LEU A 4 59.99 -2.56 -47.94
CA LEU A 4 58.76 -1.74 -47.82
C LEU A 4 57.57 -2.27 -48.67
N SER A 5 56.37 -2.59 -48.17
CA SER A 5 55.44 -1.72 -47.42
C SER A 5 54.08 -2.41 -47.11
N LYS A 6 53.51 -2.13 -45.92
CA LYS A 6 52.12 -1.67 -45.59
C LYS A 6 50.93 -2.40 -46.30
N THR A 7 49.94 -3.00 -45.65
CA THR A 7 48.99 -2.44 -44.66
C THR A 7 48.23 -3.58 -43.94
N ALA A 8 48.08 -3.53 -42.62
CA ALA A 8 47.08 -4.34 -41.90
C ALA A 8 45.73 -3.61 -41.92
N PRO A 9 44.58 -4.28 -42.09
CA PRO A 9 43.29 -3.60 -42.06
C PRO A 9 42.99 -3.10 -40.64
N VAL A 10 42.93 -1.77 -40.49
CA VAL A 10 42.36 -1.11 -39.32
C VAL A 10 40.85 -1.27 -39.40
N ALA A 11 40.31 -2.36 -38.86
CA ALA A 11 38.88 -2.51 -38.58
C ALA A 11 38.57 -1.72 -37.30
N ARG A 12 38.53 -0.39 -37.39
CA ARG A 12 38.18 0.51 -36.28
C ARG A 12 36.79 1.08 -36.50
N ALA A 13 35.95 0.89 -35.49
CA ALA A 13 34.67 1.54 -35.24
C ALA A 13 33.46 1.06 -36.07
N TYR A 14 32.95 -0.13 -35.76
CA TYR A 14 31.50 -0.36 -35.76
C TYR A 14 31.13 -1.43 -34.72
N VAL A 15 31.40 -1.16 -33.44
CA VAL A 15 30.85 -1.96 -32.35
C VAL A 15 30.39 -0.98 -31.28
N ARG A 16 29.14 -1.16 -30.83
CA ARG A 16 28.46 -0.52 -29.68
C ARG A 16 27.41 0.56 -30.00
N TYR A 17 26.36 0.19 -30.74
CA TYR A 17 25.02 0.77 -30.50
C TYR A 17 23.88 -0.27 -30.61
N ALA A 18 24.16 -1.56 -30.40
CA ALA A 18 23.18 -2.65 -30.53
C ALA A 18 22.90 -3.41 -29.22
N THR A 19 22.86 -2.72 -28.07
CA THR A 19 22.60 -3.40 -26.76
C THR A 19 21.68 -2.63 -25.79
N THR A 20 20.95 -1.62 -26.23
CA THR A 20 19.89 -1.01 -25.40
C THR A 20 18.55 -1.71 -25.58
N GLU A 21 18.22 -2.19 -26.78
CA GLU A 21 16.95 -2.88 -27.04
C GLU A 21 16.87 -4.27 -26.38
N SER A 22 17.90 -5.11 -26.51
CA SER A 22 17.87 -6.46 -25.91
C SER A 22 18.07 -6.47 -24.39
N ALA A 23 18.72 -5.45 -23.81
CA ALA A 23 18.84 -5.30 -22.36
C ALA A 23 17.55 -4.70 -21.76
N ALA A 24 16.93 -3.73 -22.43
CA ALA A 24 15.61 -3.22 -22.07
C ALA A 24 14.51 -4.26 -22.24
N GLN A 25 14.58 -5.12 -23.27
CA GLN A 25 13.68 -6.25 -23.47
C GLN A 25 13.89 -7.37 -22.44
N LYS A 26 15.14 -7.66 -22.05
CA LYS A 26 15.43 -8.59 -20.94
C LYS A 26 15.01 -8.02 -19.58
N ALA A 27 15.12 -6.70 -19.38
CA ALA A 27 14.63 -6.02 -18.20
C ALA A 27 13.09 -5.98 -18.18
N SER A 28 12.42 -5.70 -19.29
CA SER A 28 10.96 -5.70 -19.37
C SER A 28 10.36 -7.11 -19.28
N GLN A 29 11.04 -8.14 -19.78
CA GLN A 29 10.67 -9.54 -19.55
C GLN A 29 10.94 -10.00 -18.10
N ALA A 30 12.02 -9.54 -17.45
CA ALA A 30 12.28 -9.78 -16.03
C ALA A 30 11.25 -9.06 -15.12
N VAL A 31 10.81 -7.86 -15.49
CA VAL A 31 9.74 -7.11 -14.81
C VAL A 31 8.38 -7.75 -15.06
N SER A 32 8.10 -8.25 -16.26
CA SER A 32 6.84 -8.94 -16.58
C SER A 32 6.73 -10.29 -15.86
N SER A 33 7.83 -11.04 -15.73
CA SER A 33 7.89 -12.28 -14.93
C SER A 33 7.88 -12.00 -13.43
N ALA A 34 8.44 -10.88 -12.97
CA ALA A 34 8.29 -10.42 -11.59
C ALA A 34 6.85 -10.00 -11.27
N THR A 35 6.14 -9.37 -12.20
CA THR A 35 4.73 -8.96 -12.01
C THR A 35 3.80 -10.19 -11.87
N GLY A 36 4.09 -11.28 -12.57
CA GLY A 36 3.41 -12.57 -12.41
C GLY A 36 3.75 -13.29 -11.09
N ALA A 37 5.00 -13.21 -10.63
CA ALA A 37 5.47 -13.85 -9.40
C ALA A 37 5.10 -13.07 -8.11
N VAL A 38 4.83 -11.76 -8.19
CA VAL A 38 4.33 -10.94 -7.07
C VAL A 38 2.99 -11.46 -6.55
N LYS A 39 2.18 -12.09 -7.43
CA LYS A 39 0.87 -12.65 -7.08
C LYS A 39 0.93 -14.00 -6.35
N SER A 40 2.05 -14.76 -6.43
CA SER A 40 2.12 -16.12 -5.86
C SER A 40 3.26 -16.37 -4.87
N GLN A 41 4.30 -15.53 -4.82
CA GLN A 41 5.49 -15.80 -3.97
C GLN A 41 5.83 -14.71 -2.95
N GLY A 42 5.07 -13.61 -2.90
CA GLY A 42 5.31 -12.50 -1.95
C GLY A 42 6.38 -11.52 -2.46
N LEU A 43 6.18 -10.24 -2.14
CA LEU A 43 6.93 -9.11 -2.71
C LEU A 43 8.43 -9.12 -2.32
N THR A 44 8.75 -9.74 -1.19
CA THR A 44 10.10 -9.96 -0.69
C THR A 44 10.89 -10.97 -1.54
N LYS A 45 10.28 -12.09 -1.94
CA LYS A 45 10.94 -13.09 -2.81
C LYS A 45 11.13 -12.58 -4.24
N THR A 46 10.20 -11.79 -4.75
CA THR A 46 10.36 -11.14 -6.06
C THR A 46 11.39 -10.04 -6.05
N LEU A 47 11.47 -9.21 -5.01
CA LEU A 47 12.57 -8.25 -4.85
C LEU A 47 13.93 -8.95 -4.75
N CYS A 48 14.03 -10.05 -4.01
CA CYS A 48 15.29 -10.79 -3.87
C CYS A 48 15.72 -11.46 -5.19
N ASN A 49 14.78 -12.03 -5.95
CA ASN A 49 15.05 -12.63 -7.26
C ASN A 49 15.39 -11.58 -8.33
N LEU A 50 14.68 -10.43 -8.32
CA LEU A 50 14.97 -9.28 -9.18
C LEU A 50 16.33 -8.66 -8.83
N TYR A 51 16.65 -8.56 -7.54
CA TYR A 51 17.95 -8.12 -7.06
C TYR A 51 19.06 -9.05 -7.56
N LYS A 52 18.89 -10.36 -7.45
CA LYS A 52 19.87 -11.36 -7.90
C LYS A 52 20.08 -11.36 -9.42
N THR A 53 19.03 -11.10 -10.21
CA THR A 53 19.12 -11.00 -11.68
C THR A 53 19.67 -9.67 -12.16
N LEU A 54 19.26 -8.55 -11.54
CA LEU A 54 19.75 -7.22 -11.91
C LEU A 54 21.19 -6.98 -11.46
N THR A 55 21.61 -7.49 -10.30
CA THR A 55 22.97 -7.26 -9.79
C THR A 55 24.00 -8.29 -10.25
N GLY A 56 23.60 -9.32 -11.00
CA GLY A 56 24.52 -10.30 -11.59
C GLY A 56 25.67 -9.67 -12.40
N PRO A 57 25.39 -8.77 -13.36
CA PRO A 57 26.42 -8.17 -14.22
C PRO A 57 26.94 -6.79 -13.77
N LEU A 58 26.49 -6.21 -12.66
CA LEU A 58 26.94 -4.86 -12.25
C LEU A 58 28.33 -4.87 -11.58
N PRO A 59 29.14 -3.80 -11.70
CA PRO A 59 30.40 -3.66 -10.98
C PRO A 59 30.19 -3.49 -9.46
N ALA A 60 31.13 -4.00 -8.66
CA ALA A 60 31.06 -4.04 -7.19
C ALA A 60 30.80 -2.67 -6.52
N SER A 61 31.25 -1.58 -7.15
CA SER A 61 31.08 -0.20 -6.67
C SER A 61 29.61 0.25 -6.59
N ILE A 62 28.72 -0.34 -7.41
CA ILE A 62 27.28 -0.04 -7.41
C ILE A 62 26.50 -1.07 -6.56
N LYS A 63 27.03 -2.30 -6.41
CA LYS A 63 26.38 -3.35 -5.59
C LYS A 63 26.32 -3.00 -4.11
N THR A 64 27.36 -2.38 -3.57
CA THR A 64 27.47 -2.07 -2.13
C THR A 64 26.44 -1.04 -1.64
N PRO A 65 26.23 0.13 -2.30
CA PRO A 65 25.19 1.08 -1.88
C PRO A 65 23.78 0.52 -2.12
N LEU A 66 23.58 -0.25 -3.20
CA LEU A 66 22.28 -0.84 -3.52
C LEU A 66 21.87 -1.96 -2.54
N ASN A 67 22.83 -2.77 -2.07
CA ASN A 67 22.60 -3.76 -1.01
C ASN A 67 22.12 -3.12 0.29
N LYS A 68 22.67 -1.95 0.65
CA LYS A 68 22.28 -1.24 1.88
C LYS A 68 20.86 -0.68 1.80
N THR A 69 20.46 -0.15 0.64
CA THR A 69 19.10 0.39 0.46
C THR A 69 18.05 -0.72 0.36
N VAL A 70 18.35 -1.80 -0.36
CA VAL A 70 17.46 -2.98 -0.46
C VAL A 70 17.31 -3.66 0.91
N GLY A 71 18.38 -3.78 1.68
CA GLY A 71 18.33 -4.33 3.05
C GLY A 71 17.51 -3.49 4.03
N PHE A 72 17.30 -2.19 3.79
CA PHE A 72 16.40 -1.36 4.58
C PHE A 72 14.93 -1.49 4.16
N LEU A 73 14.67 -1.75 2.88
CA LEU A 73 13.31 -1.93 2.36
C LEU A 73 12.73 -3.29 2.72
N GLU A 74 13.56 -4.33 2.81
CA GLU A 74 13.13 -5.69 3.13
C GLU A 74 12.34 -5.81 4.45
N PRO A 75 12.80 -5.27 5.60
CA PRO A 75 11.99 -5.30 6.83
C PRO A 75 10.73 -4.44 6.72
N LEU A 76 10.77 -3.31 6.03
CA LEU A 76 9.61 -2.44 5.85
C LEU A 76 8.51 -3.13 5.04
N VAL A 77 8.88 -3.82 3.96
CA VAL A 77 7.94 -4.62 3.16
C VAL A 77 7.37 -5.75 4.00
N TYR A 78 8.20 -6.48 4.75
CA TYR A 78 7.73 -7.56 5.61
C TYR A 78 6.71 -7.06 6.64
N TYR A 79 7.01 -5.98 7.37
CA TYR A 79 6.07 -5.42 8.35
C TYR A 79 4.79 -4.89 7.70
N SER A 80 4.87 -4.34 6.48
CA SER A 80 3.68 -3.93 5.73
C SER A 80 2.78 -5.11 5.36
N GLU A 81 3.37 -6.25 5.00
CA GLU A 81 2.65 -7.47 4.63
C GLU A 81 1.99 -8.11 5.85
N VAL A 82 2.71 -8.15 6.98
CA VAL A 82 2.14 -8.59 8.27
C VAL A 82 0.98 -7.69 8.68
N ALA A 83 1.13 -6.37 8.60
CA ALA A 83 0.06 -5.43 8.92
C ALA A 83 -1.15 -5.61 7.99
N TYR A 84 -0.93 -5.85 6.69
CA TYR A 84 -1.99 -6.14 5.73
C TYR A 84 -2.75 -7.42 6.08
N HIS A 85 -2.04 -8.51 6.38
CA HIS A 85 -2.67 -9.78 6.75
C HIS A 85 -3.45 -9.68 8.07
N LEU A 86 -2.89 -9.00 9.07
CA LEU A 86 -3.59 -8.72 10.33
C LEU A 86 -4.84 -7.87 10.09
N GLY A 87 -4.72 -6.79 9.31
CA GLY A 87 -5.85 -5.94 8.94
C GLY A 87 -6.96 -6.71 8.24
N LYS A 88 -6.62 -7.57 7.27
CA LYS A 88 -7.58 -8.44 6.58
C LYS A 88 -8.32 -9.37 7.54
N GLN A 89 -7.60 -10.00 8.47
CA GLN A 89 -8.22 -10.87 9.46
C GLN A 89 -9.18 -10.11 10.38
N VAL A 90 -8.79 -8.92 10.83
CA VAL A 90 -9.64 -8.07 11.68
C VAL A 90 -10.91 -7.65 10.94
N VAL A 91 -10.81 -7.21 9.68
CA VAL A 91 -11.96 -6.81 8.86
C VAL A 91 -12.97 -7.95 8.71
N ILE A 92 -12.48 -9.17 8.45
CA ILE A 92 -13.33 -10.36 8.31
C ILE A 92 -13.95 -10.75 9.67
N ARG A 93 -13.15 -10.77 10.74
CA ARG A 93 -13.60 -11.20 12.07
C ARG A 93 -14.57 -10.24 12.72
N GLN A 94 -14.40 -8.93 12.51
CA GLN A 94 -15.29 -7.90 13.04
C GLN A 94 -16.51 -7.64 12.14
N ASN A 95 -16.64 -8.38 11.03
CA ASN A 95 -17.73 -8.20 10.05
C ASN A 95 -17.90 -6.72 9.68
N PHE A 96 -16.81 -6.03 9.33
CA PHE A 96 -16.86 -4.68 8.76
C PHE A 96 -17.39 -4.71 7.32
N THR A 97 -18.59 -5.27 7.14
CA THR A 97 -19.32 -5.29 5.89
C THR A 97 -20.22 -4.07 5.83
N LEU A 98 -20.41 -3.52 4.62
CA LEU A 98 -21.42 -2.49 4.45
C LEU A 98 -22.81 -3.04 4.85
N PRO A 99 -23.59 -2.29 5.63
CA PRO A 99 -24.90 -2.73 6.11
C PRO A 99 -25.87 -2.97 4.94
N LYS A 100 -26.78 -3.92 5.11
CA LYS A 100 -27.85 -4.20 4.14
C LYS A 100 -28.99 -3.21 4.35
N LYS A 101 -29.87 -3.09 3.34
CA LYS A 101 -31.08 -2.23 3.41
C LYS A 101 -31.96 -2.49 4.65
N ALA A 102 -32.04 -3.75 5.10
CA ALA A 102 -32.79 -4.12 6.29
C ALA A 102 -32.19 -3.55 7.60
N ASP A 103 -30.86 -3.43 7.67
CA ASP A 103 -30.16 -2.92 8.84
C ASP A 103 -30.40 -1.41 9.00
N PHE A 104 -30.59 -0.67 7.91
CA PHE A 104 -30.97 0.74 7.94
C PHE A 104 -32.36 0.94 8.55
N ALA A 105 -33.36 0.15 8.15
CA ALA A 105 -34.69 0.22 8.75
C ALA A 105 -34.65 -0.11 10.26
N ALA A 106 -33.83 -1.11 10.65
CA ALA A 106 -33.61 -1.42 12.06
C ALA A 106 -32.95 -0.25 12.81
N ALA A 107 -31.94 0.39 12.22
CA ALA A 107 -31.26 1.53 12.82
C ALA A 107 -32.18 2.76 12.97
N GLU A 108 -33.00 3.05 11.96
CA GLU A 108 -33.99 4.14 12.01
C GLU A 108 -34.98 3.94 13.15
N THR A 109 -35.56 2.74 13.28
CA THR A 109 -36.50 2.44 14.37
C THR A 109 -35.85 2.58 15.75
N GLN A 110 -34.58 2.23 15.89
CA GLN A 110 -33.83 2.42 17.14
C GLN A 110 -33.57 3.89 17.44
N LEU A 111 -33.19 4.69 16.43
CA LEU A 111 -33.00 6.12 16.57
C LEU A 111 -34.29 6.84 16.98
N PHE A 112 -35.41 6.52 16.32
CA PHE A 112 -36.71 7.10 16.69
C PHE A 112 -37.14 6.74 18.11
N LYS A 113 -36.93 5.50 18.55
CA LYS A 113 -37.19 5.10 19.93
C LYS A 113 -36.34 5.88 20.94
N VAL A 114 -35.05 6.09 20.66
CA VAL A 114 -34.17 6.90 21.53
C VAL A 114 -34.66 8.35 21.57
N LEU A 115 -35.00 8.92 20.42
CA LEU A 115 -35.47 10.30 20.33
C LEU A 115 -36.79 10.50 21.07
N GLU A 116 -37.71 9.54 20.96
CA GLU A 116 -38.97 9.51 21.68
C GLU A 116 -38.73 9.38 23.20
N PHE A 117 -37.81 8.51 23.62
CA PHE A 117 -37.40 8.39 25.02
C PHE A 117 -36.82 9.69 25.59
N VAL A 118 -36.00 10.41 24.82
CA VAL A 118 -35.42 11.69 25.23
C VAL A 118 -36.47 12.80 25.30
N LYS A 119 -37.48 12.76 24.41
CA LYS A 119 -38.57 13.73 24.37
C LYS A 119 -39.59 13.51 25.51
N ILE A 120 -39.82 12.25 25.89
CA ILE A 120 -40.81 11.87 26.91
C ILE A 120 -40.20 11.85 28.32
N ARG A 121 -38.93 11.45 28.47
CA ARG A 121 -38.27 11.45 29.79
C ARG A 121 -37.69 12.82 30.10
N ASN A 122 -38.39 13.47 31.02
CA ASN A 122 -37.92 14.56 31.87
C ASN A 122 -36.41 14.45 32.13
N ILE A 123 -35.67 15.52 31.84
CA ILE A 123 -34.20 15.74 31.92
C ILE A 123 -33.53 15.14 33.18
N LYS A 124 -34.31 14.86 34.23
CA LYS A 124 -33.91 14.13 35.44
C LYS A 124 -33.42 12.70 35.19
N SER A 125 -34.03 11.94 34.27
CA SER A 125 -33.59 10.55 34.00
C SER A 125 -32.25 10.47 33.24
N LEU A 126 -31.80 11.53 32.57
CA LEU A 126 -30.46 11.57 31.98
C LEU A 126 -29.36 11.66 33.05
N LYS A 127 -29.68 12.18 34.24
CA LYS A 127 -28.75 12.33 35.37
C LYS A 127 -28.44 11.01 36.09
N GLU A 128 -29.30 10.01 35.92
CA GLU A 128 -29.18 8.67 36.53
C GLU A 128 -28.42 7.67 35.63
N ILE A 129 -27.97 8.11 34.45
CA ILE A 129 -27.21 7.25 33.55
C ILE A 129 -25.83 6.97 34.18
N PRO A 130 -25.45 5.70 34.37
CA PRO A 130 -24.16 5.37 34.95
C PRO A 130 -23.02 5.89 34.06
N VAL A 131 -21.99 6.46 34.71
CA VAL A 131 -20.83 7.08 34.04
C VAL A 131 -20.18 6.15 33.00
N ALA A 132 -20.20 4.84 33.23
CA ALA A 132 -19.69 3.84 32.30
C ALA A 132 -20.45 3.82 30.95
N GLN A 133 -21.77 4.00 30.97
CA GLN A 133 -22.58 4.05 29.75
C GLN A 133 -22.35 5.36 28.99
N TRP A 134 -22.23 6.48 29.72
CA TRP A 134 -21.92 7.77 29.12
C TRP A 134 -20.56 7.76 28.41
N LYS A 135 -19.53 7.16 29.04
CA LYS A 135 -18.20 7.00 28.44
C LYS A 135 -18.25 6.17 27.16
N ARG A 136 -18.97 5.05 27.16
CA ARG A 136 -19.13 4.20 25.96
C ARG A 136 -19.83 4.96 24.84
N GLY A 137 -20.90 5.69 25.17
CA GLY A 137 -21.59 6.56 24.21
C GLY A 137 -20.67 7.60 23.60
N ALA A 138 -19.90 8.31 24.44
CA ALA A 138 -18.94 9.32 24.00
C ALA A 138 -17.85 8.76 23.06
N ILE A 139 -17.31 7.58 23.38
CA ILE A 139 -16.34 6.89 22.53
C ILE A 139 -16.97 6.56 21.17
N LYS A 140 -18.21 6.04 21.16
CA LYS A 140 -18.92 5.73 19.90
C LYS A 140 -19.25 6.96 19.07
N THR A 141 -19.64 8.07 19.69
CA THR A 141 -19.85 9.34 18.97
C THR A 141 -18.54 9.89 18.41
N PHE A 142 -17.43 9.72 19.13
CA PHE A 142 -16.12 10.12 18.65
C PHE A 142 -15.68 9.27 17.46
N GLU A 143 -15.83 7.94 17.53
CA GLU A 143 -15.60 7.03 16.39
C GLU A 143 -16.43 7.44 15.16
N LEU A 144 -17.71 7.80 15.35
CA LEU A 144 -18.58 8.24 14.26
C LEU A 144 -18.11 9.56 13.64
N SER A 145 -17.67 10.51 14.47
CA SER A 145 -17.11 11.79 13.99
C SER A 145 -15.80 11.59 13.22
N ALA A 146 -14.96 10.65 13.65
CA ALA A 146 -13.73 10.31 12.94
C ALA A 146 -14.03 9.67 11.58
N LEU A 147 -15.02 8.76 11.51
CA LEU A 147 -15.47 8.19 10.23
C LEU A 147 -16.02 9.25 9.28
N PHE A 148 -16.73 10.25 9.79
CA PHE A 148 -17.20 11.38 9.00
C PHE A 148 -16.03 12.18 8.38
N VAL A 149 -15.02 12.52 9.18
CA VAL A 149 -13.83 13.24 8.70
C VAL A 149 -13.06 12.41 7.65
N VAL A 150 -12.91 11.10 7.85
CA VAL A 150 -12.30 10.22 6.85
C VAL A 150 -13.12 10.21 5.56
N GLY A 151 -14.45 10.16 5.67
CA GLY A 151 -15.35 10.27 4.52
C GLY A 151 -15.21 11.61 3.78
N GLU A 152 -15.05 12.71 4.51
CA GLU A 152 -14.81 14.03 3.96
C GLU A 152 -13.47 14.10 3.21
N ILE A 153 -12.39 13.54 3.78
CA ILE A 153 -11.07 13.44 3.13
C ILE A 153 -11.16 12.67 1.81
N ILE A 154 -11.86 11.52 1.82
CA ILE A 154 -12.05 10.70 0.62
C ILE A 154 -12.90 11.44 -0.41
N GLY A 155 -14.00 12.07 0.01
CA GLY A 155 -14.92 12.79 -0.86
C GLY A 155 -14.29 14.02 -1.52
N ARG A 156 -13.38 14.70 -0.82
CA ARG A 156 -12.63 15.86 -1.36
C ARG A 156 -11.36 15.46 -2.10
N GLY A 157 -10.87 14.24 -1.90
CA GLY A 157 -9.63 13.74 -2.51
C GLY A 157 -8.36 14.44 -2.05
N ASN A 158 -8.42 15.22 -0.96
CA ASN A 158 -7.29 15.97 -0.40
C ASN A 158 -7.20 15.74 1.11
N LEU A 159 -5.98 15.55 1.62
CA LEU A 159 -5.73 15.43 3.06
C LEU A 159 -5.79 16.77 3.80
N ILE A 160 -5.47 17.89 3.13
CA ILE A 160 -5.35 19.21 3.74
C ILE A 160 -6.09 20.22 2.87
N GLY A 161 -7.03 20.96 3.47
CA GLY A 161 -7.62 22.15 2.85
C GLY A 161 -8.48 21.86 1.62
N TYR A 162 -9.36 22.82 1.29
CA TYR A 162 -10.01 22.80 -0.01
C TYR A 162 -8.95 23.27 -1.03
N LYS A 163 -8.98 22.72 -2.23
CA LYS A 163 -8.24 23.36 -3.32
C LYS A 163 -8.97 24.66 -3.60
N ASP A 164 -8.30 25.78 -3.36
CA ASP A 164 -8.69 27.06 -3.96
C ASP A 164 -8.62 26.97 -5.49
#